data_AF-A0A968NDC9-F1
#
_entry.id   AF-A0A968NDC9-F1
#
_cell.length_a   1.000
_cell.length_b   1.000
_cell.length_c   1.000
_cell.angle_alpha   90.00
_cell.angle_beta   90.00
_cell.angle_gamma   90.00
#
_symmetry.space_group_name_H-M   'P 1'
#
loop_
_entity.id
_entity.type
_entity.pdbx_description
1 polymer ?
#
loop_
_entity_poly.entity_id
_entity_poly.type
_entity_poly.pdbx_seq_one_letter_code
_entity_poly.pdbx_strand_id
1 'polypeptide(L)'
;MPTGVTGVDGGDTVTFVTVLENQGSQTAYNVMARDMLPTGLTLQGTLAARFGDGTAIPLPVGAEASFFGAGLSLPDIPAAAAALRSGEAPDVPSRYDAGQWIADLAATPEGLPVFWNGQYRIPAGGITIVAAPTGAGKTTTMLNLLAHWLETTSGTYLFSSYEERKPALILKLLMVLAGVVIDEATNTNAYLAYTIGTYQGEPIPAIDAALDKLAGWLEDGRLIVTDTSYTPSQLSGLIDALAARQRLTGCIVDYMQKVPPDTGRGNVRYLDVQSVSGAMLEIATRHDLPMVIGSQLNDQGRTREGSDIEFDASLVLKMELKDMDVKREGGEKVETPLPPQRCELTVVVTKNRQGWRGRDVLWFNMPARKLSEKDYNQRKGGLR
;
A
#
# COMPACT_ATOMS: atom_id res chain seq x y z
N MET A 1 -29.48 23.31 3.21
CA MET A 1 -28.96 24.67 3.45
C MET A 1 -27.46 24.55 3.65
N PRO A 2 -26.59 25.18 2.83
CA PRO A 2 -25.19 25.29 3.20
C PRO A 2 -25.11 26.26 4.38
N THR A 3 -24.98 25.70 5.58
CA THR A 3 -24.74 26.43 6.82
C THR A 3 -23.26 26.81 6.84
N GLY A 4 -22.93 28.10 6.68
CA GLY A 4 -21.53 28.51 6.78
C GLY A 4 -21.13 29.89 6.25
N VAL A 5 -22.06 30.69 5.70
CA VAL A 5 -21.69 32.03 5.22
C VAL A 5 -21.66 33.01 6.40
N THR A 6 -20.48 33.33 6.91
CA THR A 6 -20.26 34.38 7.93
C THR A 6 -19.62 35.61 7.28
N GLY A 7 -20.05 36.83 7.68
CA GLY A 7 -19.46 38.08 7.18
C GLY A 7 -20.09 38.63 5.89
N VAL A 8 -21.38 38.38 5.68
CA VAL A 8 -22.18 38.95 4.59
C VAL A 8 -23.28 39.82 5.20
N ASP A 9 -23.36 41.08 4.75
CA ASP A 9 -24.33 42.06 5.23
C ASP A 9 -25.45 42.28 4.19
N GLY A 10 -26.53 42.94 4.63
CA GLY A 10 -27.65 43.28 3.76
C GLY A 10 -27.22 44.21 2.62
N GLY A 11 -27.30 43.72 1.38
CA GLY A 11 -26.90 44.46 0.17
C GLY A 11 -25.71 43.85 -0.58
N ASP A 12 -25.01 42.89 0.03
CA ASP A 12 -23.89 42.19 -0.60
C ASP A 12 -24.35 41.21 -1.69
N THR A 13 -23.53 41.08 -2.74
CA THR A 13 -23.72 40.06 -3.77
C THR A 13 -23.01 38.78 -3.37
N VAL A 14 -23.78 37.70 -3.23
CA VAL A 14 -23.27 36.35 -2.94
C VAL A 14 -23.39 35.46 -4.17
N THR A 15 -22.34 34.70 -4.46
CA THR A 15 -22.33 33.72 -5.55
C THR A 15 -22.41 32.32 -4.97
N PHE A 16 -23.40 31.54 -5.39
CA PHE A 16 -23.54 30.14 -5.02
C PHE A 16 -23.05 29.24 -6.14
N VAL A 17 -22.46 28.10 -5.76
CA VAL A 17 -22.11 27.02 -6.66
C VAL A 17 -22.91 25.80 -6.23
N THR A 18 -23.80 25.33 -7.11
CA THR A 18 -24.57 24.10 -6.90
C THR A 18 -23.91 22.97 -7.68
N VAL A 19 -23.52 21.91 -6.98
CA VAL A 19 -22.90 20.73 -7.57
C VAL A 19 -23.92 19.60 -7.67
N LEU A 20 -24.05 19.01 -8.86
CA LEU A 20 -24.89 17.85 -9.12
C LEU A 20 -24.00 16.66 -9.48
N GLU A 21 -24.10 15.59 -8.70
CA GLU A 21 -23.30 14.38 -8.88
C GLU A 21 -24.19 13.14 -9.03
N ASN A 22 -23.90 12.31 -10.02
CA ASN A 22 -24.50 10.98 -10.14
C ASN A 22 -23.65 9.99 -9.33
N GLN A 23 -24.09 9.64 -8.12
CA GLN A 23 -23.40 8.70 -7.22
C GLN A 23 -23.68 7.22 -7.55
N GLY A 24 -24.46 6.93 -8.58
CA GLY A 24 -24.76 5.57 -9.04
C GLY A 24 -23.75 5.03 -10.06
N SER A 25 -23.75 3.71 -10.25
CA SER A 25 -22.89 3.03 -11.24
C SER A 25 -23.42 3.05 -12.68
N GLN A 26 -24.60 3.65 -12.91
CA GLN A 26 -25.28 3.74 -14.20
C GLN A 26 -25.40 5.20 -14.66
N THR A 27 -25.36 5.44 -15.97
CA THR A 27 -25.55 6.77 -16.56
C THR A 27 -26.97 7.29 -16.29
N ALA A 28 -27.08 8.53 -15.82
CA ALA A 28 -28.35 9.23 -15.65
C ALA A 28 -28.78 9.92 -16.96
N TYR A 29 -30.06 9.81 -17.30
CA TYR A 29 -30.67 10.41 -18.48
C TYR A 29 -31.84 11.31 -18.09
N ASN A 30 -32.13 12.34 -18.89
CA ASN A 30 -33.23 13.28 -18.66
C ASN A 30 -33.18 13.96 -17.28
N VAL A 31 -32.00 14.40 -16.86
CA VAL A 31 -31.80 15.02 -15.55
C VAL A 31 -32.44 16.41 -15.51
N MET A 32 -33.30 16.63 -14.51
CA MET A 32 -33.87 17.93 -14.21
C MET A 32 -33.32 18.46 -12.90
N ALA A 33 -32.73 19.65 -12.94
CA ALA A 33 -32.15 20.32 -11.78
C ALA A 33 -33.05 21.45 -11.30
N ARG A 34 -33.28 21.54 -9.99
CA ARG A 34 -34.09 22.58 -9.37
C ARG A 34 -33.53 22.92 -8.00
N ASP A 35 -33.53 24.21 -7.68
CA ASP A 35 -33.22 24.72 -6.34
C ASP A 35 -34.27 25.76 -5.91
N MET A 36 -34.29 26.13 -4.63
CA MET A 36 -35.17 27.18 -4.11
C MET A 36 -34.33 28.40 -3.75
N LEU A 37 -34.70 29.56 -4.28
CA LEU A 37 -34.04 30.82 -3.92
C LEU A 37 -34.34 31.11 -2.43
N PRO A 38 -33.31 31.24 -1.57
CA PRO A 38 -33.53 31.51 -0.15
C PRO A 38 -34.31 32.81 0.07
N THR A 39 -35.17 32.81 1.09
CA THR A 39 -35.92 34.01 1.49
C THR A 39 -34.96 35.13 1.87
N GLY A 40 -35.17 36.33 1.31
CA GLY A 40 -34.31 37.51 1.54
C GLY A 40 -33.25 37.73 0.48
N LEU A 41 -33.08 36.80 -0.47
CA LEU A 41 -32.20 36.99 -1.63
C LEU A 41 -33.01 37.35 -2.88
N THR A 42 -32.41 38.17 -3.75
CA THR A 42 -32.94 38.49 -5.08
C THR A 42 -31.91 38.06 -6.12
N LEU A 43 -32.35 37.41 -7.19
CA LEU A 43 -31.45 36.90 -8.22
C LEU A 43 -30.80 38.06 -8.98
N GLN A 44 -29.47 38.10 -8.99
CA GLN A 44 -28.68 39.01 -9.82
C GLN A 44 -27.64 38.22 -10.62
N GLY A 45 -27.52 38.54 -11.92
CA GLY A 45 -26.56 37.90 -12.82
C GLY A 45 -27.16 36.78 -13.68
N THR A 46 -26.30 36.12 -14.45
CA THR A 46 -26.66 35.03 -15.36
C THR A 46 -26.22 33.70 -14.78
N LEU A 47 -27.09 32.69 -14.86
CA LEU A 47 -26.73 31.32 -14.52
C LEU A 47 -25.77 30.76 -15.58
N ALA A 48 -24.62 30.25 -15.13
CA ALA A 48 -23.69 29.52 -15.98
C ALA A 48 -23.62 28.06 -15.50
N ALA A 49 -23.70 27.13 -16.44
CA ALA A 49 -23.53 25.70 -16.16
C ALA A 49 -22.34 25.15 -16.95
N ARG A 50 -21.62 24.23 -16.34
CA ARG A 50 -20.47 23.53 -16.93
C ARG A 50 -20.55 22.06 -16.57
N PHE A 51 -20.09 21.20 -17.47
CA PHE A 51 -19.83 19.82 -17.13
C PHE A 51 -18.67 19.70 -16.15
N GLY A 52 -18.49 18.49 -15.61
CA GLY A 52 -17.34 18.09 -14.82
C GLY A 52 -16.07 18.67 -15.42
N ASP A 53 -15.71 18.31 -16.66
CA ASP A 53 -14.53 18.77 -17.43
C ASP A 53 -14.40 20.30 -17.73
N GLY A 54 -15.31 21.15 -17.24
CA GLY A 54 -15.29 22.59 -17.45
C GLY A 54 -15.90 23.06 -18.78
N THR A 55 -16.31 22.13 -19.65
CA THR A 55 -17.03 22.43 -20.89
C THR A 55 -18.34 23.16 -20.57
N ALA A 56 -18.57 24.30 -21.23
CA ALA A 56 -19.79 25.07 -21.01
C ALA A 56 -21.02 24.32 -21.52
N ILE A 57 -22.06 24.28 -20.68
CA ILE A 57 -23.37 23.74 -21.06
C ILE A 57 -24.18 24.89 -21.67
N PRO A 58 -24.63 24.78 -22.94
CA PRO A 58 -25.53 25.78 -23.51
C PRO A 58 -26.87 25.77 -22.78
N LEU A 59 -27.20 26.89 -22.13
CA LEU A 59 -28.46 27.04 -21.40
C LEU A 59 -29.48 27.85 -22.23
N PRO A 60 -30.79 27.53 -22.13
CA PRO A 60 -31.82 28.34 -22.76
C PRO A 60 -31.91 29.72 -22.10
N VAL A 61 -32.43 30.69 -22.84
CA VAL A 61 -32.74 32.02 -22.29
C VAL A 61 -33.76 31.87 -21.14
N GLY A 62 -33.48 32.48 -19.99
CA GLY A 62 -34.32 32.35 -18.78
C GLY A 62 -34.07 31.10 -17.95
N ALA A 63 -32.92 30.43 -18.12
CA ALA A 63 -32.54 29.26 -17.35
C ALA A 63 -32.47 29.53 -15.84
N GLU A 64 -32.07 30.74 -15.43
CA GLU A 64 -32.04 31.17 -14.03
C GLU A 64 -33.42 31.15 -13.36
N ALA A 65 -34.44 31.66 -14.04
CA ALA A 65 -35.81 31.63 -13.53
C ALA A 65 -36.37 30.20 -13.50
N SER A 66 -35.97 29.37 -14.45
CA SER A 66 -36.39 27.96 -14.51
C SER A 66 -35.76 27.13 -13.40
N PHE A 67 -34.45 27.29 -13.15
CA PHE A 67 -33.71 26.59 -12.11
C PHE A 67 -34.29 26.84 -10.71
N PHE A 68 -34.63 28.10 -10.40
CA PHE A 68 -35.26 28.46 -9.13
C PHE A 68 -36.81 28.32 -9.13
N GLY A 69 -37.39 27.87 -10.24
CA GLY A 69 -38.83 27.79 -10.49
C GLY A 69 -39.29 26.37 -10.79
N ALA A 70 -39.64 26.10 -12.06
CA ALA A 70 -40.21 24.83 -12.51
C ALA A 70 -39.19 23.69 -12.65
N GLY A 71 -37.89 24.00 -12.69
CA GLY A 71 -36.78 23.09 -12.98
C GLY A 71 -36.13 23.38 -14.33
N LEU A 72 -34.83 23.12 -14.41
CA LEU A 72 -34.00 23.25 -15.60
C LEU A 72 -33.59 21.85 -16.10
N SER A 73 -33.92 21.53 -17.34
CA SER A 73 -33.47 20.30 -17.99
C SER A 73 -32.01 20.42 -18.42
N LEU A 74 -31.19 19.42 -18.09
CA LEU A 74 -29.78 19.36 -18.46
C LEU A 74 -29.56 18.36 -19.60
N PRO A 75 -28.64 18.65 -20.54
CA PRO A 75 -28.27 17.67 -21.57
C PRO A 75 -27.58 16.45 -20.96
N ASP A 76 -27.68 15.32 -21.64
CA ASP A 76 -27.02 14.08 -21.23
C ASP A 76 -25.50 14.29 -21.11
N ILE A 77 -24.90 13.70 -20.08
CA ILE A 77 -23.46 13.84 -19.79
C ILE A 77 -22.67 13.03 -20.83
N PRO A 78 -21.79 13.66 -21.63
CA PRO A 78 -20.88 12.93 -22.51
C PRO A 78 -19.97 12.02 -21.67
N ALA A 79 -19.71 10.79 -22.10
CA ALA A 79 -18.88 9.83 -21.35
C ALA A 79 -17.47 10.35 -20.98
N ALA A 80 -16.94 11.34 -21.72
CA ALA A 80 -15.66 12.00 -21.46
C ALA A 80 -15.75 13.16 -20.44
N ALA A 81 -16.95 13.69 -20.19
CA ALA A 81 -17.19 14.86 -19.34
C ALA A 81 -17.52 14.49 -17.89
N ALA A 82 -17.64 13.19 -17.60
CA ALA A 82 -17.92 12.62 -16.27
C ALA A 82 -16.72 12.68 -15.29
N ALA A 83 -15.64 13.37 -15.64
CA ALA A 83 -14.47 13.49 -14.79
C ALA A 83 -13.94 14.93 -14.72
N LEU A 84 -14.50 15.73 -13.80
CA LEU A 84 -13.62 16.44 -12.88
C LEU A 84 -13.91 15.95 -11.47
N ARG A 85 -12.89 15.35 -10.86
CA ARG A 85 -12.71 15.30 -9.41
C ARG A 85 -12.12 16.62 -8.88
N SER A 86 -12.49 17.77 -9.44
CA SER A 86 -11.97 19.07 -8.96
C SER A 86 -12.96 20.19 -9.20
N GLY A 87 -13.99 20.22 -8.35
CA GLY A 87 -14.90 21.34 -8.15
C GLY A 87 -14.98 21.83 -6.70
N GLU A 88 -14.23 21.22 -5.76
CA GLU A 88 -13.94 21.91 -4.50
C GLU A 88 -13.08 23.13 -4.83
N ALA A 89 -13.45 24.31 -4.31
CA ALA A 89 -12.47 25.37 -4.16
C ALA A 89 -11.23 24.74 -3.49
N PRO A 90 -10.00 25.00 -3.98
CA PRO A 90 -8.83 24.42 -3.34
C PRO A 90 -8.94 24.70 -1.85
N ASP A 91 -8.86 23.65 -1.03
CA ASP A 91 -8.94 23.80 0.42
C ASP A 91 -7.92 24.87 0.82
N VAL A 92 -8.40 26.06 1.13
CA VAL A 92 -7.53 27.19 1.46
C VAL A 92 -7.02 26.84 2.84
N PRO A 93 -5.72 26.51 2.99
CA PRO A 93 -5.23 25.97 4.25
C PRO A 93 -5.58 26.95 5.36
N SER A 94 -6.32 26.47 6.36
CA SER A 94 -6.56 27.26 7.56
C SER A 94 -5.23 27.54 8.28
N ARG A 95 -5.19 28.58 9.11
CA ARG A 95 -3.98 28.85 9.91
C ARG A 95 -3.72 27.66 10.83
N TYR A 96 -2.52 27.10 10.73
CA TYR A 96 -2.08 26.04 11.63
C TYR A 96 -1.63 26.66 12.95
N ASP A 97 -2.47 26.59 13.99
CA ASP A 97 -2.10 27.10 15.31
C ASP A 97 -1.22 26.11 16.08
N ALA A 98 -0.47 26.62 17.06
CA ALA A 98 0.49 25.83 17.82
C ALA A 98 -0.18 24.71 18.65
N GLY A 99 -1.43 24.89 19.08
CA GLY A 99 -2.18 23.87 19.80
C GLY A 99 -2.54 22.70 18.89
N GLN A 100 -3.08 22.99 17.71
CA GLN A 100 -3.35 21.99 16.68
C GLN A 100 -2.08 21.26 16.25
N TRP A 101 -0.96 21.99 16.07
CA TRP A 101 0.33 21.38 15.74
C TRP A 101 0.81 20.36 16.76
N ILE A 102 0.74 20.70 18.05
CA ILE A 102 1.15 19.78 19.12
C ILE A 102 0.21 18.57 19.19
N ALA A 103 -1.09 18.78 18.98
CA ALA A 103 -2.08 17.71 18.95
C ALA A 103 -1.82 16.73 17.79
N ASP A 104 -1.54 17.24 16.59
CA ASP A 104 -1.25 16.42 15.42
C ASP A 104 0.06 15.65 15.59
N LEU A 105 1.10 16.28 16.14
CA LEU A 105 2.35 15.59 16.46
C LEU A 105 2.14 14.44 17.46
N ALA A 106 1.28 14.64 18.47
CA ALA A 106 0.97 13.60 19.44
C ALA A 106 0.11 12.46 18.84
N ALA A 107 -0.69 12.77 17.82
CA ALA A 107 -1.51 11.80 17.09
C ALA A 107 -0.73 11.05 15.98
N THR A 108 0.43 11.56 15.57
CA THR A 108 1.22 10.99 14.48
C THR A 108 1.71 9.58 14.84
N PRO A 109 1.40 8.55 14.04
CA PRO A 109 1.86 7.19 14.33
C PRO A 109 3.38 7.05 14.20
N GLU A 110 4.02 6.34 15.14
CA GLU A 110 5.49 6.16 15.18
C GLU A 110 6.04 5.28 14.03
N GLY A 111 5.16 4.62 13.26
CA GLY A 111 5.54 3.64 12.24
C GLY A 111 5.77 2.23 12.80
N LEU A 112 5.84 1.23 11.91
CA LEU A 112 5.96 -0.18 12.31
C LEU A 112 7.43 -0.59 12.52
N PRO A 113 7.77 -1.29 13.61
CA PRO A 113 9.15 -1.71 13.85
C PRO A 113 9.58 -2.78 12.83
N VAL A 114 10.85 -2.76 12.42
CA VAL A 114 11.45 -3.95 11.80
C VAL A 114 11.86 -4.95 12.89
N PHE A 115 11.93 -6.23 12.56
CA PHE A 115 12.26 -7.28 13.54
C PHE A 115 13.77 -7.39 13.85
N TRP A 116 14.60 -6.65 13.11
CA TRP A 116 16.05 -6.60 13.32
C TRP A 116 16.46 -5.16 13.55
N ASN A 117 17.47 -4.92 14.39
CA ASN A 117 17.99 -3.58 14.66
C ASN A 117 16.84 -2.61 14.95
N GLY A 118 16.38 -2.62 16.22
CA GLY A 118 15.18 -1.90 16.71
C GLY A 118 15.17 -0.37 16.56
N GLN A 119 16.06 0.18 15.74
CA GLN A 119 16.12 1.59 15.37
C GLN A 119 15.40 1.90 14.05
N TYR A 120 15.22 0.94 13.14
CA TYR A 120 14.46 1.22 11.92
C TYR A 120 12.97 1.00 12.15
N ARG A 121 12.17 1.87 11.52
CA ARG A 121 10.72 1.73 11.45
C ARG A 121 10.26 1.97 10.03
N ILE A 122 9.22 1.23 9.62
CA ILE A 122 8.45 1.49 8.42
C ILE A 122 7.60 2.72 8.71
N PRO A 123 7.85 3.85 8.02
CA PRO A 123 7.21 5.11 8.34
C PRO A 123 5.71 5.06 8.09
N ALA A 124 4.92 5.65 8.99
CA ALA A 124 3.53 5.97 8.75
C ALA A 124 3.42 7.02 7.63
N GLY A 125 2.36 6.96 6.83
CA GLY A 125 2.15 7.90 5.74
C GLY A 125 3.16 7.77 4.60
N GLY A 126 3.90 6.65 4.51
CA GLY A 126 5.01 6.52 3.56
C GLY A 126 5.21 5.11 3.05
N ILE A 127 5.90 5.02 1.91
CA ILE A 127 6.25 3.74 1.29
C ILE A 127 7.68 3.33 1.66
N THR A 128 7.84 2.05 1.95
CA THR A 128 9.12 1.37 2.09
C THR A 128 9.30 0.38 0.95
N ILE A 129 10.46 0.41 0.31
CA ILE A 129 10.79 -0.57 -0.73
C ILE A 129 11.66 -1.67 -0.13
N VAL A 130 11.23 -2.92 -0.30
CA VAL A 130 12.08 -4.10 -0.11
C VAL A 130 12.53 -4.56 -1.49
N ALA A 131 13.80 -4.30 -1.80
CA ALA A 131 14.39 -4.61 -3.08
C ALA A 131 15.37 -5.80 -2.99
N ALA A 132 15.20 -6.80 -3.84
CA ALA A 132 16.13 -7.93 -3.91
C ALA A 132 16.18 -8.52 -5.34
N PRO A 133 17.28 -9.20 -5.71
CA PRO A 133 17.28 -10.09 -6.88
C PRO A 133 16.29 -11.24 -6.73
N THR A 134 15.96 -11.92 -7.83
CA THR A 134 15.14 -13.13 -7.81
C THR A 134 15.78 -14.20 -6.92
N GLY A 135 14.99 -14.81 -6.04
CA GLY A 135 15.47 -15.84 -5.12
C GLY A 135 16.24 -15.32 -3.90
N ALA A 136 16.54 -14.02 -3.82
CA ALA A 136 17.31 -13.43 -2.71
C ALA A 136 16.48 -13.10 -1.45
N GLY A 137 15.37 -13.81 -1.23
CA GLY A 137 14.59 -13.68 0.02
C GLY A 137 13.66 -12.45 0.12
N LYS A 138 13.30 -11.77 -0.98
CA LYS A 138 12.35 -10.63 -0.99
C LYS A 138 11.04 -10.93 -0.24
N THR A 139 10.27 -11.89 -0.75
CA THR A 139 9.00 -12.33 -0.14
C THR A 139 9.23 -12.87 1.27
N THR A 140 10.36 -13.52 1.50
CA THR A 140 10.71 -14.04 2.84
C THR A 140 10.91 -12.90 3.85
N THR A 141 11.57 -11.83 3.46
CA THR A 141 11.76 -10.63 4.30
C THR A 141 10.42 -9.98 4.62
N MET A 142 9.55 -9.82 3.64
CA MET A 142 8.20 -9.27 3.84
C MET A 142 7.34 -10.15 4.76
N LEU A 143 7.41 -11.47 4.64
CA LEU A 143 6.69 -12.39 5.52
C LEU A 143 7.23 -12.38 6.96
N ASN A 144 8.54 -12.22 7.17
CA ASN A 144 9.12 -12.09 8.51
C ASN A 144 8.74 -10.74 9.16
N LEU A 145 8.69 -9.65 8.38
CA LEU A 145 8.13 -8.37 8.85
C LEU A 145 6.66 -8.51 9.25
N LEU A 146 5.84 -9.13 8.39
CA LEU A 146 4.43 -9.36 8.68
C LEU A 146 4.24 -10.20 9.94
N ALA A 147 4.96 -11.32 10.07
CA ALA A 147 4.92 -12.18 11.24
C ALA A 147 5.25 -11.40 12.52
N HIS A 148 6.32 -10.59 12.47
CA HIS A 148 6.70 -9.73 13.59
C HIS A 148 5.59 -8.75 13.98
N TRP A 149 4.94 -8.09 13.01
CA TRP A 149 3.85 -7.15 13.31
C TRP A 149 2.61 -7.85 13.86
N LEU A 150 2.26 -9.00 13.29
CA LEU A 150 1.15 -9.82 13.79
C LEU A 150 1.40 -10.30 15.23
N GLU A 151 2.66 -10.48 15.64
CA GLU A 151 2.99 -10.89 17.02
C GLU A 151 3.16 -9.73 18.00
N THR A 152 3.60 -8.56 17.55
CA THR A 152 4.04 -7.46 18.45
C THR A 152 3.13 -6.24 18.45
N THR A 153 2.23 -6.13 17.48
CA THR A 153 1.36 -4.96 17.31
C THR A 153 -0.10 -5.40 17.13
N SER A 154 -1.06 -4.48 17.26
CA SER A 154 -2.50 -4.81 17.13
C SER A 154 -3.07 -4.33 15.79
N GLY A 155 -4.34 -4.64 15.52
CA GLY A 155 -5.04 -4.17 14.32
C GLY A 155 -4.86 -5.09 13.11
N THR A 156 -5.30 -4.60 11.96
CA THR A 156 -5.40 -5.39 10.73
C THR A 156 -4.24 -5.14 9.78
N TYR A 157 -3.76 -6.19 9.12
CA TYR A 157 -2.72 -6.14 8.10
C TYR A 157 -3.25 -6.67 6.77
N LEU A 158 -2.97 -5.94 5.69
CA LEU A 158 -3.27 -6.37 4.32
C LEU A 158 -1.98 -6.87 3.65
N PHE A 159 -2.00 -8.08 3.11
CA PHE A 159 -0.98 -8.59 2.20
C PHE A 159 -1.62 -8.79 0.81
N SER A 160 -1.23 -7.95 -0.16
CA SER A 160 -1.66 -8.05 -1.55
C SER A 160 -0.56 -8.67 -2.40
N SER A 161 -0.84 -9.83 -2.97
CA SER A 161 0.09 -10.58 -3.81
C SER A 161 -0.33 -10.57 -5.28
N TYR A 162 0.64 -10.31 -6.13
CA TYR A 162 0.58 -10.39 -7.59
C TYR A 162 1.57 -11.45 -8.12
N GLU A 163 2.42 -12.00 -7.25
CA GLU A 163 3.39 -13.06 -7.59
C GLU A 163 2.82 -14.45 -7.37
N GLU A 164 2.18 -14.62 -6.22
CA GLU A 164 2.00 -15.92 -5.61
C GLU A 164 0.60 -16.06 -5.04
N ARG A 165 0.02 -17.27 -5.18
CA ARG A 165 -1.33 -17.54 -4.70
C ARG A 165 -1.40 -17.52 -3.18
N LYS A 166 -2.54 -17.09 -2.64
CA LYS A 166 -2.79 -16.97 -1.20
C LYS A 166 -2.44 -18.25 -0.41
N PRO A 167 -2.83 -19.47 -0.82
CA PRO A 167 -2.50 -20.68 -0.05
C PRO A 167 -0.98 -20.90 0.10
N ALA A 168 -0.20 -20.60 -0.93
CA ALA A 168 1.25 -20.76 -0.89
C ALA A 168 1.91 -19.72 0.03
N LEU A 169 1.40 -18.48 0.02
CA LEU A 169 1.88 -17.43 0.94
C LEU A 169 1.57 -17.75 2.40
N ILE A 170 0.34 -18.20 2.68
CA ILE A 170 -0.07 -18.61 4.04
C ILE A 170 0.78 -19.78 4.53
N LEU A 171 1.06 -20.77 3.67
CA LEU A 171 1.96 -21.88 4.02
C LEU A 171 3.38 -21.39 4.37
N LYS A 172 3.91 -20.42 3.61
CA LYS A 172 5.23 -19.83 3.92
C LYS A 172 5.22 -19.03 5.21
N LEU A 173 4.14 -18.29 5.48
CA LEU A 173 3.98 -17.58 6.74
C LEU A 173 3.92 -18.56 7.93
N LEU A 174 3.22 -19.70 7.79
CA LEU A 174 3.22 -20.77 8.77
C LEU A 174 4.64 -21.29 9.04
N MET A 175 5.44 -21.52 8.00
CA MET A 175 6.85 -21.93 8.14
C MET A 175 7.67 -20.89 8.92
N VAL A 176 7.48 -19.60 8.64
CA VAL A 176 8.14 -18.50 9.35
C VAL A 176 7.76 -18.47 10.84
N LEU A 177 6.48 -18.63 11.14
CA LEU A 177 5.96 -18.60 12.51
C LEU A 177 6.50 -19.78 13.32
N ALA A 178 6.34 -21.01 12.79
CA ALA A 178 6.81 -22.23 13.45
C ALA A 178 8.34 -22.25 13.59
N GLY A 179 9.08 -21.84 12.55
CA GLY A 179 10.53 -21.81 12.56
C GLY A 179 11.20 -23.20 12.62
N VAL A 180 10.44 -24.28 12.40
CA VAL A 180 10.92 -25.66 12.43
C VAL A 180 11.22 -26.17 11.01
N VAL A 181 12.27 -26.97 10.89
CA VAL A 181 12.58 -27.73 9.66
C VAL A 181 12.12 -29.17 9.89
N ILE A 182 11.12 -29.61 9.12
CA ILE A 182 10.66 -31.00 9.11
C ILE A 182 11.55 -31.82 8.16
N ASP A 183 11.82 -31.26 6.99
CA ASP A 183 12.65 -31.88 5.94
C ASP A 183 13.51 -30.81 5.28
N GLU A 184 14.82 -31.04 5.17
CA GLU A 184 15.76 -30.02 4.70
C GLU A 184 15.62 -29.70 3.21
N ALA A 185 15.28 -30.71 2.39
CA ALA A 185 15.21 -30.58 0.94
C ALA A 185 13.82 -30.14 0.45
N THR A 186 12.78 -30.57 1.16
CA THR A 186 11.38 -30.48 0.73
C THR A 186 10.48 -29.94 1.85
N ASN A 187 11.01 -29.09 2.73
CA ASN A 187 10.28 -28.54 3.87
C ASN A 187 8.90 -27.98 3.52
N THR A 188 8.77 -27.34 2.35
CA THR A 188 7.46 -26.83 1.89
C THR A 188 6.43 -27.94 1.68
N ASN A 189 6.84 -29.07 1.09
CA ASN A 189 5.97 -30.24 0.92
C ASN A 189 5.66 -30.91 2.26
N ALA A 190 6.63 -30.95 3.18
CA ALA A 190 6.42 -31.48 4.52
C ALA A 190 5.40 -30.64 5.31
N TYR A 191 5.52 -29.30 5.28
CA TYR A 191 4.51 -28.41 5.88
C TYR A 191 3.15 -28.52 5.20
N LEU A 192 3.11 -28.70 3.87
CA LEU A 192 1.86 -28.94 3.16
C LEU A 192 1.19 -30.21 3.68
N ALA A 193 1.93 -31.33 3.72
CA ALA A 193 1.43 -32.61 4.22
C ALA A 193 0.95 -32.49 5.67
N TYR A 194 1.69 -31.77 6.52
CA TYR A 194 1.30 -31.51 7.90
C TYR A 194 -0.02 -30.74 7.97
N THR A 195 -0.13 -29.64 7.22
CA THR A 195 -1.29 -28.74 7.23
C THR A 195 -2.56 -29.43 6.72
N ILE A 196 -2.45 -30.35 5.76
CA ILE A 196 -3.61 -31.07 5.19
C ILE A 196 -3.86 -32.44 5.86
N GLY A 197 -3.12 -32.78 6.91
CA GLY A 197 -3.31 -34.02 7.68
C GLY A 197 -2.84 -35.30 6.99
N THR A 198 -1.93 -35.21 6.02
CA THR A 198 -1.32 -36.38 5.35
C THR A 198 0.10 -36.68 5.84
N TYR A 199 0.63 -35.89 6.76
CA TYR A 199 1.90 -36.16 7.44
C TYR A 199 1.80 -37.39 8.34
N GLN A 200 2.80 -38.29 8.23
CA GLN A 200 2.82 -39.57 8.93
C GLN A 200 3.78 -39.60 10.14
N GLY A 201 4.45 -38.49 10.43
CA GLY A 201 5.33 -38.39 11.61
C GLY A 201 4.58 -37.99 12.87
N GLU A 202 5.32 -37.88 13.97
CA GLU A 202 4.80 -37.41 15.26
C GLU A 202 4.34 -35.95 15.17
N PRO A 203 3.28 -35.54 15.91
CA PRO A 203 2.89 -34.14 16.00
C PRO A 203 4.05 -33.24 16.40
N ILE A 204 4.10 -32.05 15.79
CA ILE A 204 5.15 -31.05 16.01
C ILE A 204 4.48 -29.85 16.70
N PRO A 205 4.56 -29.73 18.04
CA PRO A 205 3.80 -28.74 18.80
C PRO A 205 4.01 -27.28 18.37
N ALA A 206 5.20 -26.96 17.85
CA ALA A 206 5.51 -25.63 17.33
C ALA A 206 4.74 -25.30 16.05
N ILE A 207 4.44 -26.31 15.21
CA ILE A 207 3.61 -26.14 14.00
C ILE A 207 2.14 -26.05 14.40
N ASP A 208 1.68 -26.87 15.34
CA ASP A 208 0.30 -26.80 15.85
C ASP A 208 -0.01 -25.42 16.44
N ALA A 209 0.87 -24.91 17.32
CA ALA A 209 0.72 -23.57 17.88
C ALA A 209 0.75 -22.46 16.82
N ALA A 210 1.53 -22.63 15.75
CA ALA A 210 1.59 -21.67 14.65
C ALA A 210 0.33 -21.73 13.76
N LEU A 211 -0.23 -22.93 13.55
CA LEU A 211 -1.51 -23.13 12.86
C LEU A 211 -2.64 -22.44 13.62
N ASP A 212 -2.75 -22.66 14.93
CA ASP A 212 -3.78 -22.05 15.77
C ASP A 212 -3.72 -20.51 15.72
N LYS A 213 -2.52 -19.94 15.88
CA LYS A 213 -2.31 -18.49 15.74
C LYS A 213 -2.75 -17.97 14.36
N LEU A 214 -2.30 -18.63 13.30
CA LEU A 214 -2.56 -18.20 11.93
C LEU A 214 -4.03 -18.32 11.55
N ALA A 215 -4.70 -19.40 11.97
CA ALA A 215 -6.14 -19.59 11.82
C ALA A 215 -6.91 -18.46 12.51
N GLY A 216 -6.61 -18.19 13.79
CA GLY A 216 -7.24 -17.09 14.52
C GLY A 216 -7.03 -15.74 13.85
N TRP A 217 -5.83 -15.42 13.38
CA TRP A 217 -5.57 -14.16 12.68
C TRP A 217 -6.33 -14.00 11.36
N LEU A 218 -6.54 -15.10 10.63
CA LEU A 218 -7.32 -15.09 9.38
C LEU A 218 -8.82 -14.95 9.66
N GLU A 219 -9.34 -15.68 10.64
CA GLU A 219 -10.76 -15.68 11.02
C GLU A 219 -11.19 -14.35 11.64
N ASP A 220 -10.35 -13.76 12.50
CA ASP A 220 -10.62 -12.49 13.18
C ASP A 220 -10.43 -11.27 12.26
N GLY A 221 -9.98 -11.46 11.02
CA GLY A 221 -9.68 -10.37 10.09
C GLY A 221 -8.45 -9.54 10.49
N ARG A 222 -7.60 -10.06 11.39
CA ARG A 222 -6.31 -9.45 11.74
C ARG A 222 -5.31 -9.54 10.58
N LEU A 223 -5.35 -10.63 9.81
CA LEU A 223 -4.59 -10.81 8.59
C LEU A 223 -5.55 -10.99 7.40
N ILE A 224 -5.46 -10.08 6.44
CA ILE A 224 -6.19 -10.16 5.18
C ILE A 224 -5.17 -10.41 4.08
N VAL A 225 -5.35 -11.49 3.32
CA VAL A 225 -4.50 -11.83 2.17
C VAL A 225 -5.34 -11.92 0.90
N THR A 226 -4.85 -11.30 -0.15
CA THR A 226 -5.45 -11.35 -1.49
C THR A 226 -4.38 -11.64 -2.53
N ASP A 227 -4.69 -12.48 -3.50
CA ASP A 227 -3.89 -12.76 -4.70
C ASP A 227 -4.59 -12.24 -5.98
N THR A 228 -5.50 -11.28 -5.82
CA THR A 228 -6.20 -10.61 -6.92
C THR A 228 -5.33 -9.51 -7.53
N SER A 229 -5.23 -9.48 -8.85
CA SER A 229 -4.49 -8.46 -9.59
C SER A 229 -5.25 -7.12 -9.65
N TYR A 230 -5.30 -6.38 -8.54
CA TYR A 230 -5.93 -5.06 -8.49
C TYR A 230 -5.13 -4.00 -9.25
N THR A 231 -5.80 -3.10 -9.95
CA THR A 231 -5.19 -1.84 -10.41
C THR A 231 -4.97 -0.89 -9.21
N PRO A 232 -4.17 0.20 -9.34
CA PRO A 232 -3.98 1.16 -8.24
C PRO A 232 -5.29 1.74 -7.70
N SER A 233 -6.22 2.11 -8.59
CA SER A 233 -7.54 2.61 -8.18
C SER A 233 -8.36 1.57 -7.41
N GLN A 234 -8.31 0.30 -7.84
CA GLN A 234 -9.01 -0.80 -7.15
C GLN A 234 -8.38 -1.09 -5.79
N LEU A 235 -7.05 -1.08 -5.68
CA LEU A 235 -6.34 -1.28 -4.42
C LEU A 235 -6.58 -0.12 -3.45
N SER A 236 -6.63 1.13 -3.94
CA SER A 236 -7.07 2.28 -3.13
C SER A 236 -8.46 2.03 -2.58
N GLY A 237 -9.45 1.69 -3.43
CA GLY A 237 -10.81 1.46 -2.98
C GLY A 237 -10.93 0.31 -1.96
N LEU A 238 -10.12 -0.73 -2.10
CA LEU A 238 -10.02 -1.81 -1.10
C LEU A 238 -9.47 -1.27 0.23
N ILE A 239 -8.38 -0.51 0.21
CA ILE A 239 -7.77 0.06 1.41
C ILE A 239 -8.73 1.05 2.08
N ASP A 240 -9.39 1.91 1.32
CA ASP A 240 -10.41 2.85 1.80
C ASP A 240 -11.54 2.09 2.50
N ALA A 241 -12.05 1.01 1.89
CA ALA A 241 -13.11 0.18 2.47
C ALA A 241 -12.65 -0.58 3.73
N LEU A 242 -11.39 -1.00 3.80
CA LEU A 242 -10.83 -1.68 4.98
C LEU A 242 -10.62 -0.69 6.12
N ALA A 243 -9.99 0.46 5.85
CA ALA A 243 -9.74 1.51 6.84
C ALA A 243 -11.04 2.07 7.44
N ALA A 244 -12.12 2.14 6.65
CA ALA A 244 -13.43 2.56 7.14
C ALA A 244 -14.11 1.54 8.08
N ARG A 245 -13.73 0.26 8.02
CA ARG A 245 -14.36 -0.83 8.80
C ARG A 245 -13.57 -1.21 10.05
N GLN A 246 -12.26 -1.06 10.02
CA GLN A 246 -11.36 -1.52 11.07
C GLN A 246 -10.03 -0.77 11.01
N ARG A 247 -9.25 -0.87 12.10
CA ARG A 247 -7.94 -0.23 12.19
C ARG A 247 -6.90 -0.94 11.31
N LEU A 248 -6.79 -0.51 10.05
CA LEU A 248 -5.74 -0.94 9.14
C LEU A 248 -4.38 -0.39 9.61
N THR A 249 -3.48 -1.28 10.00
CA THR A 249 -2.23 -0.94 10.70
C THR A 249 -1.00 -1.04 9.80
N GLY A 250 -1.06 -1.86 8.75
CA GLY A 250 0.02 -1.95 7.77
C GLY A 250 -0.43 -2.66 6.49
N CYS A 251 0.26 -2.35 5.40
CA CYS A 251 0.01 -2.98 4.10
C CYS A 251 1.31 -3.46 3.45
N ILE A 252 1.27 -4.65 2.87
CA ILE A 252 2.35 -5.21 2.06
C ILE A 252 1.82 -5.47 0.66
N VAL A 253 2.56 -5.02 -0.35
CA VAL A 253 2.27 -5.24 -1.77
C VAL A 253 3.44 -5.97 -2.42
N ASP A 254 3.25 -7.24 -2.79
CA ASP A 254 4.24 -8.07 -3.49
C ASP A 254 3.72 -8.39 -4.90
N TYR A 255 4.09 -7.70 -5.97
CA TYR A 255 5.19 -6.75 -6.19
C TYR A 255 4.73 -5.67 -7.18
N MET A 256 5.34 -4.50 -7.08
CA MET A 256 4.89 -3.30 -7.80
C MET A 256 4.86 -3.46 -9.33
N GLN A 257 5.82 -4.20 -9.92
CA GLN A 257 5.88 -4.46 -11.37
C GLN A 257 4.76 -5.40 -11.88
N LYS A 258 4.11 -6.07 -10.92
CA LYS A 258 2.83 -6.78 -10.96
C LYS A 258 1.61 -6.02 -11.45
N VAL A 259 1.57 -4.76 -11.03
CA VAL A 259 0.32 -4.03 -10.83
C VAL A 259 -0.17 -3.57 -12.20
N PRO A 260 -1.35 -4.03 -12.65
CA PRO A 260 -1.90 -3.57 -13.91
C PRO A 260 -2.22 -2.07 -13.83
N PRO A 261 -1.86 -1.26 -14.84
CA PRO A 261 -2.21 0.15 -14.86
C PRO A 261 -3.73 0.33 -14.99
N ASP A 262 -4.27 1.47 -14.53
CA ASP A 262 -5.70 1.78 -14.62
C ASP A 262 -6.19 1.95 -16.08
N THR A 263 -5.33 2.40 -17.00
CA THR A 263 -5.68 2.61 -18.41
C THR A 263 -5.01 1.57 -19.32
N GLY A 264 -5.80 0.60 -19.82
CA GLY A 264 -5.33 -0.47 -20.70
C GLY A 264 -5.18 -0.08 -22.17
N ARG A 265 -4.39 0.95 -22.53
CA ARG A 265 -4.00 1.20 -23.94
C ARG A 265 -2.60 1.81 -24.09
N GLY A 266 -1.65 0.98 -24.51
CA GLY A 266 -0.65 1.37 -25.51
C GLY A 266 0.51 2.29 -25.13
N ASN A 267 0.80 2.53 -23.84
CA ASN A 267 1.96 3.35 -23.45
C ASN A 267 3.03 2.56 -22.69
N VAL A 268 4.25 3.08 -22.79
CA VAL A 268 5.52 2.50 -22.37
C VAL A 268 5.48 2.04 -20.90
N ARG A 269 5.74 0.74 -20.66
CA ARG A 269 5.75 0.04 -19.36
C ARG A 269 6.48 0.77 -18.21
N TYR A 270 7.41 1.66 -18.54
CA TYR A 270 8.16 2.50 -17.58
C TYR A 270 7.31 3.62 -16.95
N LEU A 271 6.44 4.26 -17.72
CA LEU A 271 5.55 5.33 -17.21
C LEU A 271 4.51 4.79 -16.23
N ASP A 272 4.14 3.50 -16.37
CA ASP A 272 3.18 2.85 -15.50
C ASP A 272 3.72 2.65 -14.08
N VAL A 273 5.01 2.35 -13.91
CA VAL A 273 5.58 2.05 -12.59
C VAL A 273 5.70 3.30 -11.71
N GLN A 274 6.05 4.45 -12.30
CA GLN A 274 6.05 5.73 -11.58
C GLN A 274 4.63 6.12 -11.14
N SER A 275 3.65 5.96 -12.04
CA SER A 275 2.23 6.22 -11.73
C SER A 275 1.75 5.33 -10.57
N VAL A 276 2.12 4.05 -10.58
CA VAL A 276 1.81 3.11 -9.49
C VAL A 276 2.48 3.55 -8.18
N SER A 277 3.76 3.93 -8.20
CA SER A 277 4.50 4.42 -7.01
C SER A 277 3.83 5.66 -6.39
N GLY A 278 3.48 6.64 -7.22
CA GLY A 278 2.79 7.85 -6.79
C GLY A 278 1.42 7.55 -6.18
N ALA A 279 0.63 6.68 -6.82
CA ALA A 279 -0.66 6.25 -6.29
C ALA A 279 -0.53 5.53 -4.94
N MET A 280 0.46 4.64 -4.79
CA MET A 280 0.71 3.96 -3.51
C MET A 280 1.15 4.93 -2.41
N LEU A 281 1.98 5.93 -2.74
CA LEU A 281 2.38 6.97 -1.78
C LEU A 281 1.20 7.84 -1.37
N GLU A 282 0.32 8.20 -2.31
CA GLU A 282 -0.91 8.94 -2.02
C GLU A 282 -1.81 8.15 -1.05
N ILE A 283 -2.03 6.86 -1.33
CA ILE A 283 -2.81 5.97 -0.45
C ILE A 283 -2.17 5.86 0.94
N ALA A 284 -0.85 5.66 1.00
CA ALA A 284 -0.12 5.56 2.26
C ALA A 284 -0.27 6.84 3.08
N THR A 285 -0.08 8.01 2.46
CA THR A 285 -0.18 9.32 3.10
C THR A 285 -1.60 9.59 3.59
N ARG A 286 -2.62 9.30 2.78
CA ARG A 286 -4.03 9.56 3.11
C ARG A 286 -4.51 8.82 4.36
N HIS A 287 -3.96 7.63 4.61
CA HIS A 287 -4.36 6.75 5.71
C HIS A 287 -3.33 6.67 6.84
N ASP A 288 -2.28 7.50 6.83
CA ASP A 288 -1.11 7.37 7.70
C ASP A 288 -0.56 5.92 7.75
N LEU A 289 -0.65 5.21 6.64
CA LEU A 289 -0.49 3.76 6.58
C LEU A 289 0.97 3.38 6.27
N PRO A 290 1.64 2.62 7.16
CA PRO A 290 2.93 2.01 6.85
C PRO A 290 2.77 1.00 5.73
N MET A 291 3.37 1.30 4.57
CA MET A 291 3.27 0.46 3.37
C MET A 291 4.63 -0.10 2.97
N VAL A 292 4.73 -1.42 2.79
CA VAL A 292 5.90 -2.11 2.25
C VAL A 292 5.61 -2.62 0.85
N ILE A 293 6.50 -2.33 -0.08
CA ILE A 293 6.37 -2.70 -1.48
C ILE A 293 7.57 -3.54 -1.89
N GLY A 294 7.31 -4.73 -2.41
CA GLY A 294 8.34 -5.58 -3.00
C GLY A 294 8.74 -5.08 -4.39
N SER A 295 10.05 -4.97 -4.64
CA SER A 295 10.61 -4.62 -5.95
C SER A 295 11.76 -5.54 -6.34
N GLN A 296 11.88 -5.87 -7.64
CA GLN A 296 13.04 -6.60 -8.15
C GLN A 296 14.21 -5.65 -8.46
N LEU A 297 15.44 -6.11 -8.24
CA LEU A 297 16.67 -5.48 -8.72
C LEU A 297 17.05 -6.00 -10.11
N ASN A 298 17.67 -5.16 -10.94
CA ASN A 298 18.33 -5.53 -12.19
C ASN A 298 19.76 -6.03 -11.95
N ASP A 299 20.38 -6.48 -13.04
CA ASP A 299 21.74 -7.02 -13.08
C ASP A 299 22.82 -6.03 -12.59
N GLN A 300 22.51 -4.74 -12.45
CA GLN A 300 23.39 -3.71 -11.88
C GLN A 300 23.12 -3.44 -10.39
N GLY A 301 22.29 -4.23 -9.72
CA GLY A 301 21.92 -4.02 -8.31
C GLY A 301 21.04 -2.78 -8.07
N ARG A 302 20.46 -2.22 -9.13
CA ARG A 302 19.51 -1.10 -9.09
C ARG A 302 18.11 -1.64 -9.35
N THR A 303 17.05 -0.99 -8.89
CA THR A 303 15.70 -1.35 -9.33
C THR A 303 15.64 -1.21 -10.86
N ARG A 304 15.15 -2.25 -11.57
CA ARG A 304 15.23 -2.36 -13.04
C ARG A 304 14.63 -1.18 -13.81
N GLU A 305 13.75 -0.42 -13.16
CA GLU A 305 12.88 0.57 -13.78
C GLU A 305 12.74 1.90 -12.98
N GLY A 306 13.64 2.29 -12.06
CA GLY A 306 13.51 3.65 -11.50
C GLY A 306 14.45 4.04 -10.38
N SER A 307 15.37 4.95 -10.68
CA SER A 307 15.85 5.93 -9.69
C SER A 307 14.68 6.68 -9.02
N ASP A 308 13.55 6.83 -9.73
CA ASP A 308 12.36 7.60 -9.32
C ASP A 308 11.50 6.92 -8.26
N ILE A 309 11.41 5.60 -8.28
CA ILE A 309 10.69 4.86 -7.24
C ILE A 309 11.50 4.94 -5.93
N GLU A 310 12.84 4.84 -6.02
CA GLU A 310 13.70 5.13 -4.86
C GLU A 310 13.57 6.59 -4.40
N PHE A 311 13.16 7.54 -5.26
CA PHE A 311 12.89 8.94 -4.88
C PHE A 311 11.60 9.09 -4.06
N ASP A 312 10.53 8.37 -4.37
CA ASP A 312 9.27 8.41 -3.60
C ASP A 312 9.40 7.75 -2.24
N ALA A 313 10.18 6.66 -2.15
CA ALA A 313 10.30 5.92 -0.91
C ALA A 313 10.88 6.72 0.26
N SER A 314 10.33 6.50 1.45
CA SER A 314 10.86 7.04 2.70
C SER A 314 11.98 6.16 3.25
N LEU A 315 11.89 4.85 3.02
CA LEU A 315 12.88 3.84 3.42
C LEU A 315 13.12 2.87 2.26
N VAL A 316 14.38 2.53 1.99
CA VAL A 316 14.74 1.53 0.97
C VAL A 316 15.67 0.49 1.60
N LEU A 317 15.21 -0.76 1.59
CA LEU A 317 15.88 -1.93 2.13
C LEU A 317 16.34 -2.82 0.98
N LYS A 318 17.64 -2.88 0.71
CA LYS A 318 18.22 -3.77 -0.31
C LYS A 318 18.72 -5.05 0.33
N MET A 319 18.21 -6.18 -0.14
CA MET A 319 18.57 -7.51 0.33
C MET A 319 19.70 -8.09 -0.53
N GLU A 320 20.79 -8.50 0.11
CA GLU A 320 21.92 -9.17 -0.52
C GLU A 320 22.11 -10.53 0.18
N LEU A 321 21.76 -11.63 -0.50
CA LEU A 321 22.14 -12.96 -0.02
C LEU A 321 23.63 -13.17 -0.32
N LYS A 322 24.44 -13.42 0.71
CA LYS A 322 25.77 -13.99 0.49
C LYS A 322 25.62 -15.48 0.17
N ASP A 323 26.54 -15.99 -0.64
CA ASP A 323 26.72 -17.42 -0.96
C ASP A 323 25.74 -18.06 -1.96
N MET A 324 24.93 -17.28 -2.68
CA MET A 324 24.20 -17.80 -3.86
C MET A 324 25.08 -17.91 -5.11
N ASP A 325 26.12 -17.07 -5.20
CA ASP A 325 27.13 -17.10 -6.26
C ASP A 325 28.45 -17.64 -5.69
N VAL A 326 28.62 -18.96 -5.68
CA VAL A 326 29.97 -19.53 -5.72
C VAL A 326 30.50 -19.31 -7.15
N LYS A 327 30.80 -18.06 -7.51
CA LYS A 327 31.77 -17.80 -8.58
C LYS A 327 33.14 -17.83 -7.93
N ARG A 328 33.79 -19.00 -7.96
CA ARG A 328 35.23 -19.11 -7.71
C ARG A 328 35.95 -19.25 -9.03
N GLU A 329 37.13 -18.62 -9.09
CA GLU A 329 38.08 -18.70 -10.20
C GLU A 329 38.23 -20.15 -10.67
N GLY A 330 37.94 -20.42 -11.94
CA GLY A 330 38.10 -21.75 -12.54
C GLY A 330 36.81 -22.53 -12.80
N GLY A 331 35.87 -21.96 -13.55
CA GLY A 331 35.12 -22.64 -14.63
C GLY A 331 34.22 -23.86 -14.38
N GLU A 332 34.28 -24.58 -13.26
CA GLU A 332 33.50 -25.81 -13.07
C GLU A 332 32.31 -25.62 -12.12
N LYS A 333 31.11 -25.90 -12.64
CA LYS A 333 29.87 -25.99 -11.84
C LYS A 333 29.90 -27.29 -11.05
N VAL A 334 30.27 -27.23 -9.77
CA VAL A 334 29.92 -28.30 -8.82
C VAL A 334 28.49 -28.03 -8.35
N GLU A 335 27.55 -28.91 -8.71
CA GLU A 335 26.22 -28.92 -8.11
C GLU A 335 26.39 -29.11 -6.59
N THR A 336 26.11 -28.07 -5.80
CA THR A 336 25.91 -28.24 -4.37
C THR A 336 24.57 -28.95 -4.21
N PRO A 337 24.51 -30.18 -3.67
CA PRO A 337 23.30 -31.01 -3.74
C PRO A 337 22.11 -30.43 -2.96
N LEU A 338 22.34 -29.49 -2.04
CA LEU A 338 21.31 -28.76 -1.29
C LEU A 338 21.73 -27.29 -1.10
N PRO A 339 20.79 -26.33 -1.16
CA PRO A 339 21.07 -24.94 -0.80
C PRO A 339 21.51 -24.85 0.67
N PRO A 340 22.41 -23.93 1.05
CA PRO A 340 22.92 -23.85 2.41
C PRO A 340 21.78 -23.72 3.43
N GLN A 341 21.72 -24.61 4.43
CA GLN A 341 20.63 -24.62 5.43
C GLN A 341 20.49 -23.27 6.17
N ARG A 342 21.62 -22.57 6.36
CA ARG A 342 21.69 -21.20 6.85
C ARG A 342 22.66 -20.38 6.00
N CYS A 343 22.24 -19.19 5.60
CA CYS A 343 23.11 -18.22 4.92
C CYS A 343 22.98 -16.82 5.56
N GLU A 344 23.91 -15.94 5.22
CA GLU A 344 23.86 -14.54 5.62
C GLU A 344 23.00 -13.75 4.63
N LEU A 345 21.94 -13.12 5.15
CA LEU A 345 21.20 -12.09 4.43
C LEU A 345 21.69 -10.72 4.92
N THR A 346 22.32 -9.95 4.05
CA THR A 346 22.61 -8.55 4.37
C THR A 346 21.41 -7.68 3.99
N VAL A 347 20.97 -6.85 4.94
CA VAL A 347 20.05 -5.74 4.71
C VAL A 347 20.85 -4.45 4.61
N VAL A 348 20.82 -3.81 3.44
CA VAL A 348 21.45 -2.50 3.21
C VAL A 348 20.37 -1.43 3.15
N VAL A 349 20.39 -0.50 4.09
CA VAL A 349 19.49 0.65 4.11
C VAL A 349 20.07 1.73 3.22
N THR A 350 19.67 1.77 1.94
CA THR A 350 20.21 2.74 0.98
C THR A 350 19.56 4.11 1.07
N LYS A 351 18.37 4.19 1.66
CA LYS A 351 17.65 5.44 1.92
C LYS A 351 16.85 5.32 3.21
N ASN A 352 16.88 6.36 4.02
CA ASN A 352 16.05 6.52 5.22
C ASN A 352 15.82 8.02 5.40
N ARG A 353 14.58 8.50 5.24
CA ARG A 353 14.23 9.93 5.39
C ARG A 353 14.17 10.37 6.86
N GLN A 354 13.94 9.44 7.78
CA GLN A 354 13.72 9.73 9.21
C GLN A 354 14.90 9.33 10.11
N GLY A 355 16.02 8.90 9.53
CA GLY A 355 17.15 8.45 10.31
C GLY A 355 18.37 8.11 9.49
N TRP A 356 19.31 7.40 10.10
CA TRP A 356 20.56 7.02 9.45
C TRP A 356 20.42 5.84 8.51
N ARG A 357 21.39 5.73 7.61
CA ARG A 357 21.59 4.58 6.71
C ARG A 357 22.58 3.63 7.36
N GLY A 358 22.45 2.34 7.06
CA GLY A 358 23.27 1.31 7.68
C GLY A 358 23.25 -0.01 6.93
N ARG A 359 24.04 -0.95 7.44
CA ARG A 359 24.15 -2.32 6.93
C ARG A 359 24.02 -3.27 8.10
N ASP A 360 23.05 -4.15 8.01
CA ASP A 360 22.74 -5.18 9.00
C ASP A 360 22.86 -6.56 8.37
N VAL A 361 23.23 -7.55 9.18
CA VAL A 361 23.41 -8.92 8.72
C VAL A 361 22.53 -9.82 9.56
N LEU A 362 21.69 -10.59 8.88
CA LEU A 362 20.72 -11.51 9.47
C LEU A 362 21.10 -12.94 9.15
N TRP A 363 20.76 -13.86 10.05
CA TRP A 363 20.74 -15.28 9.75
C TRP A 363 19.48 -15.64 9.00
N PHE A 364 19.63 -16.29 7.85
CA PHE A 364 18.52 -16.81 7.06
C PHE A 364 18.51 -18.33 7.08
N ASN A 365 17.56 -18.91 7.82
CA ASN A 365 17.22 -20.33 7.73
C ASN A 365 16.33 -20.53 6.49
N MET A 366 16.94 -20.99 5.39
CA MET A 366 16.24 -21.10 4.10
C MET A 366 15.11 -22.13 4.13
N PRO A 367 15.29 -23.35 4.66
CA PRO A 367 14.20 -24.33 4.74
C PRO A 367 13.00 -23.83 5.57
N ALA A 368 13.23 -23.20 6.73
CA ALA A 368 12.15 -22.65 7.56
C ALA A 368 11.65 -21.27 7.10
N ARG A 369 12.31 -20.67 6.12
CA ARG A 369 12.10 -19.28 5.67
C ARG A 369 12.25 -18.23 6.78
N LYS A 370 12.95 -18.54 7.87
CA LYS A 370 13.01 -17.67 9.06
C LYS A 370 14.26 -16.80 9.05
N LEU A 371 14.07 -15.50 9.28
CA LEU A 371 15.13 -14.53 9.49
C LEU A 371 15.30 -14.28 10.98
N SER A 372 16.54 -14.07 11.42
CA SER A 372 16.87 -13.75 12.81
C SER A 372 18.10 -12.84 12.89
N GLU A 373 18.18 -12.04 13.94
CA GLU A 373 19.37 -11.22 14.18
C GLU A 373 20.61 -12.09 14.33
N LYS A 374 21.73 -11.60 13.79
CA LYS A 374 23.04 -12.18 14.05
C LYS A 374 23.66 -11.44 15.25
N ASP A 375 23.80 -12.12 16.39
CA ASP A 375 24.33 -11.54 17.62
C ASP A 375 25.58 -10.67 17.40
N TYR A 376 25.53 -9.44 17.90
CA TYR A 376 26.59 -8.42 17.76
C TYR A 376 27.94 -8.88 18.32
N ASN A 377 27.97 -9.81 19.29
CA ASN A 377 29.17 -10.30 19.96
C ASN A 377 30.09 -11.17 19.10
N GLN A 378 29.67 -11.63 17.92
CA GLN A 378 30.56 -12.35 17.00
C GLN A 378 31.40 -11.42 16.10
N ARG A 379 31.17 -10.09 16.13
CA ARG A 379 31.90 -9.13 15.28
C ARG A 379 33.29 -8.73 15.80
N LYS A 380 33.64 -9.04 17.05
CA LYS A 380 34.93 -8.66 17.69
C LYS A 380 35.84 -9.84 18.09
N GLY A 381 35.64 -11.03 17.53
CA GLY A 381 36.50 -12.20 17.78
C GLY A 381 37.83 -12.21 17.02
N GLY A 382 38.32 -11.05 16.54
CA GLY A 382 39.50 -10.97 15.68
C GLY A 382 40.16 -9.61 15.75
N LEU A 383 40.65 -9.22 16.93
CA LEU A 383 41.77 -8.32 17.17
C LEU A 383 42.11 -8.51 18.66
N ARG A 384 43.02 -9.44 18.91
CA ARG A 384 43.78 -9.52 20.17
C ARG A 384 44.77 -8.38 20.23
#